data_AF-A0A3C1BYJ7-F1
#
_entry.id   AF-A0A3C1BYJ7-F1
#
_cell.length_a   1.000
_cell.length_b   1.000
_cell.length_c   1.000
_cell.angle_alpha   90.00
_cell.angle_beta   90.00
_cell.angle_gamma   90.00
#
_symmetry.space_group_name_H-M   'P 1'
#
loop_
_entity.id
_entity.type
_entity.pdbx_description
1 polymer ?
#
loop_
_entity_poly.entity_id
_entity_poly.type
_entity_poly.pdbx_seq_one_letter_code
_entity_poly.pdbx_strand_id
1 'polypeptide(L)' 'MTCDCCGAKKKLFEMFYSVGEGSEKIQLCSDCREILEHLRSDRINEEMELYGIHQFQLRKRAKHPSQAFLAWKQAHYPD' A
#
# COMPACT_ATOMS: atom_id res chain seq x y z
N MET A 1 2.22 -6.54 15.15
CA MET A 1 1.92 -5.49 14.14
C MET A 1 1.20 -6.15 12.97
N THR A 2 0.18 -5.51 12.42
CA THR A 2 -0.62 -6.05 11.31
C THR A 2 -0.51 -5.09 10.13
N CYS A 3 -0.43 -5.62 8.92
CA CYS A 3 -0.42 -4.84 7.70
C CYS A 3 -1.82 -4.25 7.47
N ASP A 4 -1.91 -2.94 7.38
CA ASP A 4 -3.14 -2.19 7.16
C ASP A 4 -3.72 -2.39 5.75
N CYS A 5 -2.95 -2.93 4.81
CA CYS A 5 -3.46 -3.30 3.47
C CYS A 5 -4.03 -4.72 3.45
N CYS A 6 -3.22 -5.73 3.80
CA CYS A 6 -3.56 -7.13 3.56
C CYS A 6 -3.91 -7.94 4.81
N GLY A 7 -3.77 -7.36 6.00
CA GLY A 7 -4.00 -8.06 7.27
C GLY A 7 -2.87 -9.00 7.71
N ALA A 8 -1.75 -9.07 6.99
CA ALA A 8 -0.61 -9.90 7.38
C ALA A 8 -0.06 -9.50 8.76
N LYS A 9 0.11 -10.48 9.65
CA LYS A 9 0.72 -10.28 10.97
C LYS A 9 2.23 -10.39 10.85
N LYS A 10 2.95 -9.38 11.34
CA LYS A 10 4.42 -9.34 11.39
C LYS A 10 4.97 -10.56 12.12
N LYS A 11 5.82 -11.33 11.44
CA LYS A 11 6.58 -12.44 12.03
C LYS A 11 7.98 -12.00 12.46
N LEU A 12 8.71 -12.91 13.13
CA LEU A 12 10.11 -12.68 13.49
C LEU A 12 10.92 -12.42 12.20
N PHE A 13 11.79 -11.40 12.24
CA PHE A 13 12.65 -10.94 11.14
C PHE A 13 11.95 -10.29 9.92
N GLU A 14 10.62 -10.19 9.89
CA GLU A 14 9.94 -9.44 8.82
C GLU A 14 10.05 -7.92 9.03
N MET A 15 10.27 -7.19 7.94
CA MET A 15 10.27 -5.73 7.95
C MET A 15 8.87 -5.18 7.67
N PHE A 16 8.50 -4.16 8.43
CA PHE A 16 7.26 -3.41 8.25
C PHE A 16 7.59 -1.93 8.15
N TYR A 17 6.81 -1.23 7.34
CA TYR A 17 7.04 0.15 6.98
C TYR A 17 5.88 1.00 7.46
N SER A 18 6.22 2.13 8.07
CA SER A 18 5.26 3.19 8.37
C SER A 18 5.20 4.16 7.20
N VAL A 19 4.00 4.48 6.73
CA VAL A 19 3.76 5.48 5.68
C VAL A 19 2.74 6.50 6.19
N GLY A 20 2.93 7.79 5.87
CA GLY A 20 2.10 8.89 6.36
C GLY A 20 2.59 9.50 7.68
N GLU A 21 1.95 10.60 8.09
CA GLU A 21 2.25 11.33 9.33
C GLU A 21 1.00 11.45 10.22
N GLY A 22 1.21 11.63 11.54
CA GLY A 22 0.11 11.84 12.49
C GLY A 22 -0.95 10.73 12.47
N SER A 23 -2.22 11.12 12.31
CA SER A 23 -3.38 10.21 12.26
C SER A 23 -3.50 9.41 10.97
N GLU A 24 -2.72 9.73 9.93
CA GLU A 24 -2.73 9.02 8.64
C GLU A 24 -1.67 7.92 8.57
N LYS A 25 -0.95 7.68 9.67
CA LYS A 25 0.13 6.72 9.73
C LYS A 25 -0.39 5.28 9.60
N ILE A 26 -0.10 4.65 8.47
CA ILE A 26 -0.41 3.25 8.19
C ILE A 26 0.83 2.36 8.29
N GLN A 27 0.64 1.10 8.63
CA GLN A 27 1.65 0.05 8.73
C GLN A 27 1.52 -0.93 7.57
N LEU A 28 2.59 -1.19 6.85
CA LEU A 28 2.58 -2.07 5.68
C LEU A 28 3.67 -3.14 5.81
N CYS A 29 3.37 -4.37 5.38
CA CYS A 29 4.42 -5.36 5.14
C CYS A 29 5.23 -4.98 3.87
N SER A 30 6.42 -5.57 3.72
CA SER A 30 7.31 -5.38 2.57
C SER A 30 6.58 -5.40 1.23
N ASP A 31 5.80 -6.45 0.99
CA ASP A 31 5.19 -6.67 -0.32
C ASP A 31 4.10 -5.63 -0.63
N CYS A 32 3.34 -5.17 0.39
CA CYS A 32 2.36 -4.10 0.16
C CYS A 32 3.06 -2.75 -0.04
N ARG A 33 4.18 -2.54 0.65
CA ARG A 33 5.01 -1.36 0.51
C ARG A 33 5.62 -1.26 -0.89
N GLU A 34 6.08 -2.38 -1.44
CA GLU A 34 6.68 -2.50 -2.77
C GLU A 34 5.69 -2.13 -3.88
N ILE A 35 4.47 -2.68 -3.85
CA ILE A 35 3.42 -2.32 -4.84
C ILE A 35 3.14 -0.81 -4.81
N LEU A 36 3.15 -0.18 -3.64
CA LEU A 36 2.95 1.27 -3.53
C LEU A 36 4.15 2.07 -4.05
N GLU A 37 5.38 1.57 -3.91
CA GLU A 37 6.54 2.22 -4.57
C GLU A 37 6.44 2.12 -6.08
N HIS A 38 5.98 0.99 -6.62
CA HIS A 38 5.75 0.88 -8.07
C HIS A 38 4.67 1.87 -8.52
N LEU A 39 3.53 1.94 -7.84
CA LEU A 39 2.49 2.93 -8.17
C LEU A 39 3.01 4.37 -8.13
N ARG A 40 3.89 4.69 -7.16
CA ARG A 40 4.55 6.00 -7.07
C ARG A 40 5.47 6.24 -8.26
N SER A 41 6.28 5.24 -8.61
CA SER A 41 7.22 5.29 -9.73
C SER A 41 6.48 5.44 -11.06
N ASP A 42 5.48 4.60 -11.32
CA ASP A 42 4.70 4.64 -12.56
C ASP A 42 4.04 6.02 -12.76
N ARG A 43 3.51 6.61 -11.68
CA ARG A 43 2.92 7.96 -11.73
C ARG A 43 3.96 9.05 -12.02
N ILE A 44 5.16 8.93 -11.46
CA ILE A 44 6.26 9.89 -11.71
C ILE A 44 6.76 9.78 -13.15
N ASN A 45 6.81 8.57 -13.69
CA ASN A 45 7.31 8.28 -15.04
C ASN A 45 6.23 8.33 -16.13
N GLU A 46 4.97 8.61 -15.76
CA GLU A 46 3.81 8.63 -16.65
C GLU A 46 3.51 7.26 -17.33
N GLU A 47 3.86 6.15 -16.67
CA GLU A 47 3.69 4.78 -17.16
C GLU A 47 2.28 4.24 -16.85
N MET A 48 1.25 4.80 -17.50
CA MET A 48 -0.16 4.56 -17.15
C MET A 48 -0.62 3.09 -17.27
N GLU A 49 -0.03 2.31 -18.18
CA GLU A 49 -0.34 0.87 -18.28
C GLU A 49 0.17 0.11 -17.05
N LEU A 50 1.42 0.37 -16.62
CA LEU A 50 1.99 -0.22 -15.41
C LEU A 50 1.23 0.22 -14.16
N TYR A 51 0.84 1.50 -14.11
CA TYR A 51 0.03 2.04 -13.03
C TYR A 51 -1.29 1.25 -12.88
N GLY A 52 -1.98 0.98 -13.98
CA GLY A 52 -3.21 0.17 -13.99
C GLY A 52 -2.98 -1.27 -13.49
N ILE A 53 -1.86 -1.90 -13.89
CA ILE A 53 -1.47 -3.23 -13.43
C ILE A 53 -1.21 -3.23 -11.92
N HIS A 54 -0.41 -2.30 -11.41
CA HIS A 54 -0.08 -2.23 -9.99
C HIS A 54 -1.30 -1.84 -9.13
N GLN A 55 -2.23 -1.03 -9.63
CA GLN A 55 -3.51 -0.78 -8.95
C GLN A 55 -4.33 -2.07 -8.81
N PHE A 56 -4.39 -2.88 -9.86
CA PHE A 56 -5.08 -4.16 -9.82
C PHE A 56 -4.40 -5.14 -8.84
N GLN A 57 -3.07 -5.20 -8.83
CA GLN A 57 -2.32 -6.00 -7.86
C GLN A 57 -2.60 -5.56 -6.41
N LEU A 58 -2.61 -4.24 -6.15
CA LEU A 58 -2.93 -3.71 -4.83
C LEU A 58 -4.35 -4.11 -4.40
N ARG A 59 -5.35 -3.98 -5.28
CA ARG A 59 -6.73 -4.41 -5.00
C ARG A 59 -6.83 -5.89 -4.67
N LYS A 60 -6.15 -6.77 -5.41
CA LYS A 60 -6.11 -8.22 -5.11
C LYS A 60 -5.43 -8.52 -3.78
N ARG A 61 -4.44 -7.72 -3.40
CA ARG A 61 -3.66 -7.92 -2.17
C ARG A 61 -4.38 -7.36 -0.94
N ALA A 62 -5.20 -6.33 -1.09
CA ALA A 62 -5.98 -5.69 -0.03
C ALA A 62 -7.13 -6.59 0.47
N LYS A 63 -6.79 -7.73 1.08
CA LYS A 63 -7.76 -8.74 1.57
C LYS A 63 -8.49 -8.29 2.83
N HIS A 64 -7.81 -7.54 3.69
CA HIS A 64 -8.33 -7.05 4.97
C HIS A 64 -7.82 -5.62 5.23
N PRO A 65 -8.22 -4.64 4.39
CA PRO A 65 -7.75 -3.28 4.53
C PRO A 65 -8.33 -2.62 5.79
N SER A 66 -7.51 -1.89 6.53
CA SER A 66 -7.97 -1.06 7.63
C SER A 66 -8.61 0.23 7.10
N GLN A 67 -9.46 0.86 7.91
CA GLN A 67 -10.10 2.12 7.53
C GLN A 67 -9.08 3.23 7.26
N ALA A 68 -7.98 3.25 8.04
CA ALA A 68 -6.88 4.19 7.85
C ALA A 68 -6.21 4.00 6.49
N PHE A 69 -5.96 2.75 6.07
CA PHE A 69 -5.42 2.46 4.74
C PHE A 69 -6.38 2.86 3.62
N LEU A 70 -7.68 2.62 3.76
CA LEU A 70 -8.65 3.03 2.74
C LEU A 70 -8.69 4.55 2.56
N ALA A 71 -8.73 5.30 3.66
CA ALA A 71 -8.69 6.76 3.63
C ALA A 71 -7.39 7.27 3.00
N TRP A 72 -6.25 6.72 3.42
CA TRP A 72 -4.94 7.07 2.86
C TRP A 72 -4.84 6.73 1.37
N LYS A 73 -5.26 5.53 0.95
CA LYS A 73 -5.24 5.12 -0.46
C LYS A 73 -6.06 6.08 -1.31
N GLN A 74 -7.26 6.46 -0.87
CA GLN A 74 -8.13 7.37 -1.62
C GLN A 74 -7.49 8.76 -1.83
N ALA A 75 -6.74 9.25 -0.85
CA ALA A 75 -6.07 10.55 -0.94
C ALA A 75 -4.85 10.55 -1.88
N HIS A 76 -4.11 9.43 -1.94
CA HIS A 76 -2.82 9.35 -2.66
C HIS A 76 -2.88 8.62 -4.01
N TYR A 77 -3.74 7.61 -4.11
CA TYR A 77 -3.92 6.73 -5.27
C TYR A 77 -5.42 6.51 -5.53
N PRO A 78 -6.16 7.58 -5.90
CA PRO A 78 -7.56 7.44 -6.30
C PRO A 78 -7.67 6.50 -7.51
N ASP A 79 -8.79 5.78 -7.56
CA ASP A 79 -9.17 4.93 -8.69
C ASP A 79 -9.49 5.78 -9.94
#